data_AF-A0A1J5PK19-F1
#
_entry.id   AF-A0A1J5PK19-F1
#
_cell.length_a   1.000
_cell.length_b   1.000
_cell.length_c   1.000
_cell.angle_alpha   90.00
_cell.angle_beta   90.00
_cell.angle_gamma   90.00
#
_symmetry.space_group_name_H-M   'P 1'
#
loop_
_entity.id
_entity.type
_entity.pdbx_description
1 polymer ?
#
loop_
_entity_poly.entity_id
_entity_poly.type
_entity_poly.pdbx_seq_one_letter_code
_entity_poly.pdbx_strand_id
1 'polypeptide(L)'
;MEAALWLAGELGLSADELQSFEPDAEAVIRTSLLVLATHGQELPDWIGFEKMIVAMRQKGSTVVGAALQLPKGLPDDYRDAVEAVRQSVLADLPKLTQTRISVRKLFDQTPAFMGRYFWIEDALSDVGQYDRARSVAWNKFTRDHDDDGTLLTLLLCVATGVAAKPLLTQKAATGLIRKIRRTGWQPELASNYIKEHAPAQHQDDYARLWHDFVDEAQATLLSEHDGRLTDALALLRRDCNVS
;
A
#
# COMPACT_ATOMS: atom_id res chain seq x y z
N MET A 1 15.42 26.50 13.22
CA MET A 1 14.98 25.51 14.23
C MET A 1 13.88 26.07 15.14
N GLU A 2 14.08 27.22 15.79
CA GLU A 2 13.09 27.80 16.73
C GLU A 2 11.69 28.01 16.13
N ALA A 3 11.58 28.54 14.91
CA ALA A 3 10.30 28.66 14.20
C ALA A 3 9.60 27.32 13.96
N ALA A 4 10.36 26.25 13.71
CA ALA A 4 9.84 24.90 13.54
C ALA A 4 9.32 24.33 14.87
N LEU A 5 10.05 24.53 15.96
CA LEU A 5 9.63 24.13 17.31
C LEU A 5 8.34 24.86 17.73
N TRP A 6 8.24 26.16 17.44
CA TRP A 6 7.02 26.92 17.72
C TRP A 6 5.82 26.37 16.94
N LEU A 7 5.97 26.13 15.63
CA LEU A 7 4.89 25.57 14.80
C LEU A 7 4.50 24.14 15.20
N ALA A 8 5.47 23.31 15.59
CA ALA A 8 5.21 21.97 16.07
C ALA A 8 4.43 22.00 17.40
N GLY A 9 4.77 22.92 18.31
CA GLY A 9 4.04 23.15 19.55
C GLY A 9 2.59 23.58 19.34
N GLU A 10 2.34 24.46 18.36
CA GLU A 10 0.96 24.83 17.95
C GLU A 10 0.16 23.65 17.38
N LEU A 11 0.84 22.61 16.91
CA LEU A 11 0.26 21.37 16.38
C LEU A 11 0.42 20.19 17.34
N GLY A 12 0.59 20.46 18.63
CA GLY A 12 0.55 19.44 19.68
C GLY A 12 1.76 18.52 19.77
N LEU A 13 2.86 18.80 19.07
CA LEU A 13 4.11 18.04 19.19
C LEU A 13 5.13 18.82 20.03
N SER A 14 5.61 18.20 21.11
CA SER A 14 6.56 18.86 22.02
C SER A 14 7.95 19.01 21.39
N ALA A 15 8.75 19.94 21.93
CA ALA A 15 10.12 20.17 21.47
C ALA A 15 11.00 18.91 21.61
N ASP A 16 10.88 18.19 22.73
CA ASP A 16 11.66 16.99 23.01
C ASP A 16 11.28 15.85 22.06
N GLU A 17 9.98 15.65 21.82
CA GLU A 17 9.50 14.69 20.82
C GLU A 17 9.97 15.06 19.43
N LEU A 18 9.81 16.32 19.00
CA LEU A 18 10.26 16.75 17.68
C LEU A 18 11.76 16.50 17.48
N GLN A 19 12.59 16.82 18.47
CA GLN A 19 14.04 16.62 18.38
C GLN A 19 14.44 15.15 18.29
N SER A 20 13.65 14.23 18.87
CA SER A 20 13.92 12.79 18.77
C SER A 20 13.84 12.24 17.34
N PHE A 21 13.18 12.95 16.43
CA PHE A 21 13.10 12.61 15.00
C PHE A 21 14.24 13.22 14.16
N GLU A 22 15.16 13.97 14.79
CA GLU A 22 16.25 14.71 14.12
C GLU A 22 15.82 15.46 12.83
N PRO A 23 14.73 16.24 12.84
CA PRO A 23 14.12 16.71 11.60
C PRO A 23 14.86 17.89 10.99
N ASP A 24 14.76 18.00 9.67
CA ASP A 24 15.05 19.25 8.99
C ASP A 24 14.00 20.32 9.38
N ALA A 25 14.46 21.48 9.84
CA ALA A 25 13.58 22.53 10.32
C ALA A 25 12.68 23.09 9.22
N GLU A 26 13.15 23.12 7.96
CA GLU A 26 12.35 23.59 6.84
C GLU A 26 11.23 22.59 6.51
N ALA A 27 11.54 21.29 6.55
CA ALA A 27 10.56 20.23 6.33
C ALA A 27 9.40 20.28 7.34
N VAL A 28 9.70 20.58 8.61
CA VAL A 28 8.67 20.78 9.66
C VAL A 28 7.81 21.99 9.34
N ILE A 29 8.41 23.16 9.05
CA ILE A 29 7.67 24.39 8.72
C ILE A 29 6.76 24.15 7.49
N ARG A 30 7.27 23.48 6.46
CA ARG A 30 6.51 23.14 5.25
C ARG A 30 5.29 22.29 5.56
N THR A 31 5.44 21.22 6.33
CA THR A 31 4.32 20.37 6.72
C THR A 31 3.33 21.13 7.61
N SER A 32 3.79 21.88 8.61
CA SER A 32 2.91 22.68 9.48
C SER A 32 2.04 23.66 8.70
N LEU A 33 2.60 24.34 7.70
CA LEU A 33 1.85 25.25 6.84
C LEU A 33 0.76 24.53 6.04
N LEU A 34 1.04 23.31 5.54
CA LEU A 34 0.03 22.51 4.83
C LEU A 34 -1.07 22.00 5.77
N VAL A 35 -0.71 21.55 6.97
CA VAL A 35 -1.67 21.12 8.01
C VAL A 35 -2.62 22.27 8.32
N LEU A 36 -2.10 23.47 8.59
CA LEU A 36 -2.92 24.64 8.89
C LEU A 36 -3.80 25.07 7.71
N ALA A 37 -3.26 25.07 6.49
CA ALA A 37 -4.02 25.37 5.27
C ALA A 37 -5.14 24.35 4.98
N THR A 38 -5.04 23.15 5.55
CA THR A 38 -6.05 22.09 5.43
C THR A 38 -6.91 21.92 6.68
N HIS A 39 -6.75 22.79 7.68
CA HIS A 39 -7.45 22.79 8.96
C HIS A 39 -7.16 21.58 9.87
N GLY A 40 -5.99 20.96 9.72
CA GLY A 40 -5.49 19.98 10.68
C GLY A 40 -5.01 20.63 11.98
N GLN A 41 -4.90 19.81 13.03
CA GLN A 41 -4.53 20.24 14.39
C GLN A 41 -3.28 19.53 14.92
N GLU A 42 -2.75 18.56 14.17
CA GLU A 42 -1.60 17.76 14.56
C GLU A 42 -0.65 17.55 13.39
N LEU A 43 0.65 17.37 13.69
CA LEU A 43 1.62 16.94 12.68
C LEU A 43 1.32 15.48 12.29
N PRO A 44 1.24 15.19 10.98
CA PRO A 44 0.75 13.89 10.53
C PRO A 44 1.83 12.81 10.59
N ASP A 45 1.41 11.56 10.75
CA ASP A 45 2.16 10.39 10.28
C ASP A 45 2.08 10.29 8.74
N TRP A 46 2.69 9.27 8.14
CA TRP A 46 2.62 9.07 6.68
C TRP A 46 1.18 9.00 6.16
N ILE A 47 0.26 8.35 6.88
CA ILE A 47 -1.14 8.16 6.44
C ILE A 47 -1.88 9.50 6.43
N GLY A 48 -1.76 10.27 7.51
CA GLY A 48 -2.34 11.60 7.63
C GLY A 48 -1.79 12.52 6.54
N PHE A 49 -0.49 12.44 6.28
CA PHE A 49 0.17 13.23 5.25
C PHE A 49 -0.34 12.86 3.86
N GLU A 50 -0.43 11.57 3.53
CA GLU A 50 -0.96 11.12 2.25
C GLU A 50 -2.41 11.55 2.03
N LYS A 51 -3.27 11.39 3.04
CA LYS A 51 -4.67 11.85 2.97
C LYS A 51 -4.78 13.35 2.78
N MET A 52 -3.93 14.13 3.45
CA MET A 52 -3.86 15.58 3.30
C MET A 52 -3.52 15.97 1.86
N ILE A 53 -2.50 15.34 1.25
CA ILE A 53 -2.12 15.61 -0.15
C ILE A 53 -3.24 15.18 -1.12
N VAL A 54 -3.92 14.06 -0.90
CA VAL A 54 -5.07 13.65 -1.72
C VAL A 54 -6.20 14.68 -1.64
N ALA A 55 -6.53 15.18 -0.45
CA ALA A 55 -7.52 16.22 -0.27
C ALA A 55 -7.11 17.53 -0.97
N MET A 56 -5.83 17.90 -0.93
CA MET A 56 -5.30 19.04 -1.67
C MET A 56 -5.42 18.87 -3.19
N ARG A 57 -5.14 17.67 -3.72
CA ARG A 57 -5.33 17.35 -5.15
C ARG A 57 -6.78 17.49 -5.61
N GLN A 58 -7.74 17.15 -4.75
CA GLN A 58 -9.17 17.32 -5.01
C GLN A 58 -9.61 18.79 -4.99
N LYS A 59 -9.07 19.58 -4.04
CA LYS A 59 -9.37 21.03 -3.92
C LYS A 59 -8.71 21.86 -5.03
N GLY A 60 -7.53 21.44 -5.50
CA GLY A 60 -6.75 22.11 -6.54
C GLY A 60 -5.86 23.25 -6.03
N SER A 61 -4.83 23.58 -6.82
CA SER A 61 -3.75 24.50 -6.44
C SER A 61 -4.23 25.90 -6.01
N THR A 62 -5.24 26.46 -6.67
CA THR A 62 -5.74 27.81 -6.38
C THR A 62 -6.37 27.91 -5.00
N VAL A 63 -7.21 26.93 -4.65
CA VAL A 63 -7.93 26.88 -3.36
C VAL A 63 -6.93 26.67 -2.22
N VAL A 64 -6.00 25.73 -2.39
CA VAL A 64 -4.97 25.45 -1.39
C VAL A 64 -4.01 26.64 -1.23
N GLY A 65 -3.61 27.29 -2.33
CA GLY A 65 -2.75 28.47 -2.28
C GLY A 65 -3.40 29.66 -1.57
N ALA A 66 -4.70 29.86 -1.74
CA ALA A 66 -5.44 30.89 -1.01
C ALA A 66 -5.50 30.61 0.50
N ALA A 67 -5.59 29.34 0.90
CA ALA A 67 -5.60 28.93 2.31
C ALA A 67 -4.20 28.96 2.97
N LEU A 68 -3.12 28.96 2.17
CA LEU A 68 -1.75 28.96 2.66
C LEU A 68 -1.32 30.37 3.13
N GLN A 69 -1.75 30.73 4.34
CA GLN A 69 -1.47 32.00 5.01
C GLN A 69 -0.44 31.82 6.13
N LEU A 70 0.17 32.93 6.57
CA LEU A 70 0.98 32.91 7.78
C LEU A 70 0.09 32.58 9.00
N PRO A 71 0.55 31.73 9.93
CA PRO A 71 -0.21 31.36 11.12
C PRO A 71 -0.56 32.57 11.98
N LYS A 72 -1.73 32.52 12.62
CA LYS A 72 -2.11 33.52 13.62
C LYS A 72 -1.20 33.40 14.83
N GLY A 73 -0.80 34.53 15.41
CA GLY A 73 0.06 34.55 16.59
C GLY A 73 1.54 34.24 16.30
N LEU A 74 1.94 34.09 15.02
CA LEU A 74 3.33 33.89 14.65
C LEU A 74 4.21 35.03 15.21
N PRO A 75 5.22 34.72 16.06
CA PRO A 75 6.16 35.70 16.59
C PRO A 75 6.89 36.46 15.49
N ASP A 76 7.14 37.75 15.71
CA ASP A 76 7.74 38.64 14.71
C ASP A 76 9.13 38.15 14.28
N ASP A 77 9.92 37.61 15.20
CA ASP A 77 11.25 37.05 14.96
C ASP A 77 11.24 35.86 13.98
N TYR A 78 10.10 35.19 13.79
CA TYR A 78 9.97 34.02 12.92
C TYR A 78 9.31 34.36 11.57
N ARG A 79 8.77 35.57 11.40
CA ARG A 79 7.97 35.94 10.23
C ARG A 79 8.71 35.76 8.91
N ASP A 80 9.92 36.29 8.82
CA ASP A 80 10.70 36.25 7.58
C ASP A 80 11.06 34.82 7.18
N ALA A 81 11.48 34.01 8.16
CA ALA A 81 11.80 32.61 7.93
C ALA A 81 10.59 31.81 7.46
N VAL A 82 9.44 31.95 8.13
CA VAL A 82 8.21 31.22 7.77
C VAL A 82 7.64 31.72 6.45
N GLU A 83 7.73 33.02 6.15
CA GLU A 83 7.29 33.57 4.85
C GLU A 83 8.14 33.05 3.70
N ALA A 84 9.47 32.98 3.85
CA ALA A 84 10.35 32.39 2.84
C ALA A 84 9.96 30.94 2.53
N VAL A 85 9.69 30.15 3.58
CA VAL A 85 9.22 28.76 3.40
C VAL A 85 7.84 28.73 2.76
N ARG A 86 6.91 29.59 3.17
CA ARG A 86 5.57 29.69 2.57
C ARG A 86 5.63 29.94 1.07
N GLN A 87 6.48 30.85 0.62
CA GLN A 87 6.70 31.13 -0.82
C GLN A 87 7.22 29.90 -1.56
N SER A 88 8.13 29.15 -0.95
CA SER A 88 8.62 27.91 -1.55
C SER A 88 7.54 26.83 -1.66
N VAL A 89 6.64 26.72 -0.67
CA VAL A 89 5.49 25.80 -0.73
C VAL A 89 4.52 26.23 -1.83
N LEU A 90 4.25 27.53 -1.99
CA LEU A 90 3.45 28.05 -3.10
C LEU A 90 4.03 27.66 -4.46
N ALA A 91 5.35 27.72 -4.62
CA ALA A 91 6.03 27.31 -5.85
C ALA A 91 5.90 25.80 -6.12
N ASP A 92 5.81 24.98 -5.05
CA ASP A 92 5.66 23.52 -5.14
C ASP A 92 4.18 23.08 -5.36
N LEU A 93 3.19 23.94 -5.07
CA LEU A 93 1.75 23.60 -5.14
C LEU A 93 1.29 22.98 -6.48
N PRO A 94 1.72 23.47 -7.67
CA PRO A 94 1.34 22.85 -8.93
C PRO A 94 1.76 21.38 -9.01
N LYS A 95 2.90 21.01 -8.42
CA LYS A 95 3.41 19.63 -8.37
C LYS A 95 2.77 18.80 -7.25
N LEU A 96 2.45 19.40 -6.11
CA LEU A 96 1.74 18.72 -5.01
C LEU A 96 0.33 18.29 -5.41
N THR A 97 -0.35 19.16 -6.17
CA THR A 97 -1.76 18.97 -6.58
C THR A 97 -1.93 18.20 -7.90
N GLN A 98 -0.84 17.79 -8.55
CA GLN A 98 -0.92 16.99 -9.78
C GLN A 98 -1.37 15.56 -9.50
N THR A 99 -2.21 14.98 -10.37
CA THR A 99 -2.73 13.61 -10.20
C THR A 99 -2.00 12.56 -11.06
N ARG A 100 -1.01 12.97 -11.86
CA ARG A 100 -0.28 12.08 -12.79
C ARG A 100 0.63 11.06 -12.12
N ILE A 101 1.06 11.31 -10.89
CA ILE A 101 1.89 10.40 -10.09
C ILE A 101 1.23 10.15 -8.73
N SER A 102 1.40 8.96 -8.17
CA SER A 102 0.92 8.66 -6.82
C SER A 102 1.61 9.57 -5.79
N VAL A 103 0.98 9.74 -4.63
CA VAL A 103 1.54 10.54 -3.53
C VAL A 103 2.85 9.93 -3.07
N ARG A 104 2.89 8.61 -2.82
CA ARG A 104 4.13 7.90 -2.46
C ARG A 104 5.25 8.11 -3.48
N LYS A 105 4.97 8.01 -4.78
CA LYS A 105 6.00 8.25 -5.82
C LYS A 105 6.51 9.70 -5.83
N LEU A 106 5.67 10.68 -5.52
CA LEU A 106 6.08 12.08 -5.43
C LEU A 106 7.11 12.26 -4.29
N PHE A 107 6.88 11.70 -3.11
CA PHE A 107 7.75 11.94 -1.96
C PHE A 107 8.94 10.96 -1.85
N ASP A 108 8.84 9.74 -2.39
CA ASP A 108 9.92 8.74 -2.30
C ASP A 108 10.82 8.69 -3.54
N GLN A 109 10.30 9.08 -4.71
CA GLN A 109 10.98 8.86 -6.01
C GLN A 109 11.14 10.12 -6.85
N THR A 110 10.84 11.30 -6.29
CA THR A 110 11.10 12.58 -6.94
C THR A 110 12.17 13.31 -6.13
N PRO A 111 13.42 13.43 -6.64
CA PRO A 111 14.53 14.01 -5.87
C PRO A 111 14.25 15.40 -5.30
N ALA A 112 13.43 16.20 -5.99
CA ALA A 112 13.04 17.52 -5.52
C ALA A 112 12.12 17.51 -4.28
N PHE A 113 11.52 16.39 -3.92
CA PHE A 113 10.53 16.26 -2.82
C PHE A 113 10.95 15.28 -1.71
N MET A 114 11.94 14.42 -1.97
CA MET A 114 12.49 13.52 -0.95
C MET A 114 13.04 14.31 0.24
N GLY A 115 12.56 14.01 1.45
CA GLY A 115 12.95 14.70 2.69
C GLY A 115 12.50 16.15 2.79
N ARG A 116 11.73 16.67 1.82
CA ARG A 116 11.31 18.09 1.80
C ARG A 116 10.15 18.38 2.74
N TYR A 117 9.44 17.36 3.18
CA TYR A 117 8.31 17.47 4.10
C TYR A 117 8.51 16.51 5.25
N PHE A 118 8.06 16.93 6.43
CA PHE A 118 8.09 16.14 7.64
C PHE A 118 6.81 15.33 7.80
N TRP A 119 6.92 14.12 8.33
CA TRP A 119 5.86 13.34 8.93
C TRP A 119 6.47 12.53 10.07
N ILE A 120 5.66 12.15 11.04
CA ILE A 120 6.11 11.32 12.17
C ILE A 120 6.35 9.90 11.64
N GLU A 121 7.61 9.46 11.65
CA GLU A 121 7.99 8.08 11.35
C GLU A 121 7.83 7.23 12.62
N ASP A 122 6.65 6.64 12.79
CA ASP A 122 6.48 5.59 13.78
C ASP A 122 6.96 4.26 13.16
N ALA A 123 8.10 3.75 13.65
CA ALA A 123 8.68 2.46 13.24
C ALA A 123 7.73 1.26 13.46
N LEU A 124 6.73 1.38 14.36
CA LEU A 124 5.66 0.39 14.53
C LEU A 124 4.50 0.61 13.55
N SER A 125 4.29 1.85 13.09
CA SER A 125 3.26 2.18 12.11
C SER A 125 3.61 1.65 10.72
N ASP A 126 4.88 1.65 10.30
CA ASP A 126 5.28 1.10 9.00
C ASP A 126 5.05 -0.43 8.95
N VAL A 127 5.43 -1.17 10.00
CA VAL A 127 5.17 -2.62 10.09
C VAL A 127 3.66 -2.92 10.12
N GLY A 128 2.89 -2.16 10.90
CA GLY A 128 1.43 -2.27 10.93
C GLY A 128 0.72 -1.85 9.62
N GLN A 129 1.32 -0.97 8.83
CA GLN A 129 0.80 -0.47 7.56
C GLN A 129 1.03 -1.43 6.40
N TYR A 130 2.23 -2.00 6.30
CA TYR A 130 2.49 -3.10 5.35
C TYR A 130 1.60 -4.29 5.68
N ASP A 131 1.49 -4.68 6.95
CA ASP A 131 0.64 -5.81 7.35
C ASP A 131 -0.84 -5.54 7.13
N ARG A 132 -1.35 -4.31 7.36
CA ARG A 132 -2.75 -3.97 7.05
C ARG A 132 -3.05 -3.90 5.57
N ALA A 133 -2.20 -3.28 4.75
CA ALA A 133 -2.42 -3.21 3.31
C ALA A 133 -2.37 -4.60 2.65
N ARG A 134 -1.41 -5.45 3.11
CA ARG A 134 -1.32 -6.87 2.76
C ARG A 134 -2.57 -7.62 3.18
N SER A 135 -3.00 -7.46 4.43
CA SER A 135 -4.21 -8.08 4.96
C SER A 135 -5.48 -7.63 4.22
N VAL A 136 -5.60 -6.37 3.78
CA VAL A 136 -6.75 -5.92 2.98
C VAL A 136 -6.75 -6.55 1.59
N ALA A 137 -5.58 -6.62 0.92
CA ALA A 137 -5.45 -7.28 -0.37
C ALA A 137 -5.76 -8.79 -0.26
N TRP A 138 -5.27 -9.43 0.81
CA TRP A 138 -5.52 -10.83 1.12
C TRP A 138 -6.98 -11.11 1.47
N ASN A 139 -7.59 -10.33 2.38
CA ASN A 139 -9.00 -10.49 2.75
C ASN A 139 -9.93 -10.25 1.56
N LYS A 140 -9.59 -9.31 0.67
CA LYS A 140 -10.33 -9.12 -0.59
C LYS A 140 -10.18 -10.31 -1.54
N PHE A 141 -9.00 -10.93 -1.55
CA PHE A 141 -8.69 -12.10 -2.37
C PHE A 141 -9.42 -13.34 -1.88
N THR A 142 -9.34 -13.64 -0.58
CA THR A 142 -10.00 -14.78 0.06
C THR A 142 -11.50 -14.56 0.28
N ARG A 143 -11.96 -13.30 0.33
CA ARG A 143 -13.34 -12.89 0.67
C ARG A 143 -13.81 -13.47 2.00
N ASP A 144 -12.94 -13.41 2.99
CA ASP A 144 -13.14 -13.94 4.35
C ASP A 144 -13.34 -15.47 4.41
N HIS A 145 -13.07 -16.20 3.32
CA HIS A 145 -12.97 -17.66 3.36
C HIS A 145 -11.61 -18.07 3.95
N ASP A 146 -11.65 -18.98 4.91
CA ASP A 146 -10.50 -19.56 5.60
C ASP A 146 -10.33 -21.07 5.32
N ASP A 147 -11.17 -21.67 4.48
CA ASP A 147 -11.07 -23.07 4.11
C ASP A 147 -10.00 -23.34 3.04
N ASP A 148 -9.25 -24.43 3.23
CA ASP A 148 -8.14 -24.84 2.34
C ASP A 148 -8.58 -24.97 0.88
N GLY A 149 -9.79 -25.49 0.65
CA GLY A 149 -10.33 -25.70 -0.70
C GLY A 149 -10.51 -24.39 -1.47
N THR A 150 -11.07 -23.37 -0.84
CA THR A 150 -11.19 -22.03 -1.42
C THR A 150 -9.81 -21.42 -1.67
N LEU A 151 -8.91 -21.51 -0.69
CA LEU A 151 -7.58 -20.94 -0.81
C LEU A 151 -6.78 -21.57 -1.96
N LEU A 152 -6.75 -22.90 -2.05
CA LEU A 152 -6.10 -23.63 -3.15
C LEU A 152 -6.72 -23.28 -4.51
N THR A 153 -8.04 -23.09 -4.57
CA THR A 153 -8.73 -22.67 -5.81
C THR A 153 -8.26 -21.29 -6.29
N LEU A 154 -8.15 -20.33 -5.36
CA LEU A 154 -7.71 -18.98 -5.64
C LEU A 154 -6.23 -18.95 -6.05
N LEU A 155 -5.37 -19.66 -5.32
CA LEU A 155 -3.94 -19.77 -5.63
C LEU A 155 -3.70 -20.46 -6.98
N LEU A 156 -4.47 -21.49 -7.32
CA LEU A 156 -4.44 -22.11 -8.65
C LEU A 156 -4.77 -21.11 -9.76
N CYS A 157 -5.73 -20.20 -9.54
CA CYS A 157 -6.03 -19.13 -10.49
C CYS A 157 -4.84 -18.15 -10.66
N VAL A 158 -4.17 -17.81 -9.56
CA VAL A 158 -2.96 -16.96 -9.57
C VAL A 158 -1.82 -17.65 -10.32
N ALA A 159 -1.53 -18.91 -9.99
CA ALA A 159 -0.49 -19.74 -10.62
C ALA A 159 -0.72 -20.00 -12.12
N THR A 160 -1.93 -19.73 -12.61
CA THR A 160 -2.30 -19.84 -14.03
C THR A 160 -2.51 -18.49 -14.70
N GLY A 161 -2.32 -17.38 -13.98
CA GLY A 161 -2.50 -16.02 -14.49
C GLY A 161 -3.91 -15.76 -15.01
N VAL A 162 -4.94 -16.24 -14.30
CA VAL A 162 -6.34 -15.89 -14.56
C VAL A 162 -6.92 -15.14 -13.38
N ALA A 163 -8.04 -14.44 -13.59
CA ALA A 163 -8.75 -13.77 -12.51
C ALA A 163 -9.18 -14.77 -11.43
N ALA A 164 -8.79 -14.51 -10.18
CA ALA A 164 -9.08 -15.37 -9.05
C ALA A 164 -10.59 -15.47 -8.75
N LYS A 165 -11.07 -16.70 -8.60
CA LYS A 165 -12.46 -17.02 -8.26
C LYS A 165 -12.45 -18.10 -7.16
N PRO A 166 -13.24 -17.94 -6.09
CA PRO A 166 -13.27 -18.90 -4.98
C PRO A 166 -13.98 -20.21 -5.34
N LEU A 167 -14.69 -20.23 -6.48
CA LEU A 167 -15.38 -21.40 -7.02
C LEU A 167 -15.14 -21.46 -8.52
N LEU A 168 -14.74 -22.64 -8.99
CA LEU A 168 -14.60 -22.95 -10.41
C LEU A 168 -15.76 -23.81 -10.87
N THR A 169 -16.31 -23.49 -12.05
CA THR A 169 -17.16 -24.46 -12.74
C THR A 169 -16.29 -25.56 -13.35
N GLN A 170 -16.84 -26.75 -13.57
CA GLN A 170 -16.13 -27.81 -14.31
C GLN A 170 -15.54 -27.31 -15.64
N LYS A 171 -16.26 -26.44 -16.37
CA LYS A 171 -15.76 -25.81 -17.61
C LYS A 171 -14.55 -24.91 -17.36
N ALA A 172 -14.55 -24.11 -16.29
CA ALA A 172 -13.43 -23.25 -15.92
C ALA A 172 -12.21 -24.08 -15.49
N ALA A 173 -12.40 -25.09 -14.64
CA ALA A 173 -11.35 -26.01 -14.21
C ALA A 173 -10.72 -26.74 -15.41
N THR A 174 -11.54 -27.23 -16.34
CA THR A 174 -11.06 -27.84 -17.59
C THR A 174 -10.22 -26.85 -18.41
N GLY A 175 -10.66 -25.59 -18.50
CA GLY A 175 -9.92 -24.52 -19.18
C GLY A 175 -8.57 -24.22 -18.54
N LEU A 176 -8.50 -24.25 -17.21
CA LEU A 176 -7.26 -24.08 -16.45
C LEU A 176 -6.27 -25.22 -16.71
N ILE A 177 -6.70 -26.47 -16.61
CA ILE A 177 -5.84 -27.64 -16.87
C ILE A 177 -5.25 -27.56 -18.29
N ARG A 178 -6.08 -27.22 -19.29
CA ARG A 178 -5.60 -27.04 -20.67
C ARG A 178 -4.60 -25.90 -20.80
N LYS A 179 -4.79 -24.80 -20.07
CA LYS A 179 -3.83 -23.68 -20.06
C LYS A 179 -2.51 -24.14 -19.46
N ILE A 180 -2.54 -24.78 -18.29
CA ILE A 180 -1.37 -25.35 -17.61
C ILE A 180 -0.56 -26.23 -18.56
N ARG A 181 -1.20 -27.20 -19.24
CA ARG A 181 -0.49 -28.10 -20.16
C ARG A 181 0.06 -27.39 -21.39
N ARG A 182 -0.60 -26.33 -21.86
CA ARG A 182 -0.18 -25.58 -23.06
C ARG A 182 0.96 -24.61 -22.77
N THR A 183 0.95 -23.94 -21.62
CA THR A 183 1.87 -22.82 -21.32
C THR A 183 2.87 -23.14 -20.21
N GLY A 184 2.81 -24.33 -19.64
CA GLY A 184 3.48 -24.65 -18.38
C GLY A 184 2.70 -24.15 -17.17
N TRP A 185 2.95 -24.79 -16.03
CA TRP A 185 2.46 -24.35 -14.73
C TRP A 185 3.48 -23.42 -14.08
N GLN A 186 3.02 -22.35 -13.41
CA GLN A 186 3.88 -21.38 -12.71
C GLN A 186 3.46 -21.26 -11.24
N PRO A 187 3.68 -22.31 -10.43
CA PRO A 187 3.29 -22.30 -9.03
C PRO A 187 3.96 -21.18 -8.20
N GLU A 188 5.11 -20.67 -8.65
CA GLU A 188 5.87 -19.60 -8.02
C GLU A 188 5.09 -18.28 -7.97
N LEU A 189 4.18 -18.03 -8.92
CA LEU A 189 3.32 -16.83 -8.89
C LEU A 189 2.43 -16.82 -7.65
N ALA A 190 1.89 -17.98 -7.26
CA ALA A 190 1.09 -18.12 -6.06
C ALA A 190 1.97 -18.06 -4.80
N SER A 191 3.15 -18.68 -4.80
CA SER A 191 4.12 -18.57 -3.70
C SER A 191 4.54 -17.12 -3.43
N ASN A 192 4.82 -16.36 -4.49
CA ASN A 192 5.14 -14.93 -4.37
C ASN A 192 3.93 -14.13 -3.87
N TYR A 193 2.72 -14.44 -4.35
CA TYR A 193 1.50 -13.78 -3.86
C TYR A 193 1.27 -14.01 -2.36
N ILE A 194 1.47 -15.23 -1.87
CA ILE A 194 1.42 -15.55 -0.43
C ILE A 194 2.49 -14.73 0.30
N LYS A 195 3.72 -14.71 -0.22
CA LYS A 195 4.85 -13.96 0.37
C LYS A 195 4.55 -12.46 0.48
N GLU A 196 3.92 -11.90 -0.55
CA GLU A 196 3.68 -10.46 -0.67
C GLU A 196 2.40 -10.00 0.03
N HIS A 197 1.40 -10.85 0.20
CA HIS A 197 0.07 -10.40 0.63
C HIS A 197 -0.51 -11.13 1.84
N ALA A 198 -0.12 -12.37 2.13
CA ALA A 198 -0.69 -13.08 3.27
C ALA A 198 -0.33 -12.39 4.60
N PRO A 199 -1.21 -12.43 5.62
CA PRO A 199 -0.90 -12.02 6.98
C PRO A 199 0.33 -12.78 7.52
N ALA A 200 1.29 -12.07 8.10
CA ALA A 200 2.54 -12.66 8.58
C ALA A 200 2.33 -13.87 9.51
N GLN A 201 1.32 -13.80 10.39
CA GLN A 201 1.00 -14.85 11.34
C GLN A 201 0.54 -16.20 10.72
N HIS A 202 0.06 -16.19 9.46
CA HIS A 202 -0.43 -17.39 8.77
C HIS A 202 0.36 -17.69 7.48
N GLN A 203 1.37 -16.88 7.19
CA GLN A 203 2.11 -16.94 5.93
C GLN A 203 2.80 -18.30 5.73
N ASP A 204 3.42 -18.84 6.78
CA ASP A 204 4.11 -20.14 6.72
C ASP A 204 3.13 -21.29 6.52
N ASP A 205 1.95 -21.22 7.13
CA ASP A 205 0.91 -22.25 6.99
C ASP A 205 0.34 -22.27 5.57
N TYR A 206 0.03 -21.09 5.01
CA TYR A 206 -0.44 -20.99 3.63
C TYR A 206 0.63 -21.39 2.61
N ALA A 207 1.89 -21.05 2.87
CA ALA A 207 3.00 -21.47 2.02
C ALA A 207 3.17 -22.99 2.03
N ARG A 208 3.04 -23.63 3.19
CA ARG A 208 3.09 -25.09 3.32
C ARG A 208 1.92 -25.76 2.60
N LEU A 209 0.69 -25.30 2.84
CA LEU A 209 -0.50 -25.82 2.15
C LEU A 209 -0.34 -25.76 0.63
N TRP A 210 0.14 -24.62 0.11
CA TRP A 210 0.37 -24.47 -1.32
C TRP A 210 1.47 -25.39 -1.85
N HIS A 211 2.59 -25.50 -1.13
CA HIS A 211 3.69 -26.36 -1.51
C HIS A 211 3.28 -27.84 -1.54
N ASP A 212 2.59 -28.31 -0.51
CA ASP A 212 2.10 -29.68 -0.41
C ASP A 212 1.15 -30.02 -1.57
N PHE A 213 0.24 -29.09 -1.90
CA PHE A 213 -0.63 -29.24 -3.08
C PHE A 213 0.16 -29.28 -4.38
N VAL A 214 1.17 -28.42 -4.56
CA VAL A 214 1.99 -28.38 -5.78
C VAL A 214 2.74 -29.70 -5.96
N ASP A 215 3.38 -30.19 -4.91
CA ASP A 215 4.16 -31.43 -4.93
C ASP A 215 3.29 -32.64 -5.31
N GLU A 216 2.05 -32.71 -4.81
CA GLU A 216 1.13 -33.80 -5.15
C GLU A 216 0.50 -33.62 -6.55
N ALA A 217 0.11 -32.39 -6.91
CA ALA A 217 -0.70 -32.14 -8.09
C ALA A 217 0.11 -32.03 -9.40
N GLN A 218 1.39 -31.67 -9.33
CA GLN A 218 2.19 -31.30 -10.49
C GLN A 218 2.21 -32.40 -11.57
N ALA A 219 2.48 -33.64 -11.18
CA ALA A 219 2.55 -34.76 -12.10
C ALA A 219 1.21 -35.00 -12.83
N THR A 220 0.10 -34.90 -12.12
CA THR A 220 -1.25 -35.14 -12.64
C THR A 220 -1.72 -33.98 -13.54
N LEU A 221 -1.49 -32.74 -13.12
CA LEU A 221 -1.91 -31.55 -13.89
C LEU A 221 -1.14 -31.41 -15.20
N LEU A 222 0.15 -31.78 -15.22
CA LEU A 222 1.01 -31.72 -16.41
C LEU A 222 0.99 -32.99 -17.27
N SER A 223 0.37 -34.08 -16.82
CA SER A 223 0.38 -35.36 -17.55
C SER A 223 -0.27 -35.26 -18.94
N GLU A 224 0.49 -35.55 -19.99
CA GLU A 224 -0.04 -35.62 -21.36
C GLU A 224 -0.86 -36.90 -21.62
N HIS A 225 -0.71 -37.92 -20.76
CA HIS A 225 -1.36 -39.22 -20.90
C HIS A 225 -2.86 -39.17 -20.56
N ASP A 226 -3.26 -38.19 -19.74
CA ASP A 226 -4.66 -37.96 -19.38
C ASP A 226 -5.35 -37.07 -20.42
N GLY A 227 -5.53 -37.57 -21.65
CA GLY A 227 -6.12 -36.79 -22.75
C GLY A 227 -7.57 -36.34 -22.52
N ARG A 228 -8.31 -37.04 -21.64
CA ARG A 228 -9.69 -36.69 -21.26
C ARG A 228 -9.76 -35.78 -20.04
N LEU A 229 -8.63 -35.43 -19.43
CA LEU A 229 -8.53 -34.60 -18.22
C LEU A 229 -9.26 -35.20 -17.01
N THR A 230 -9.45 -36.53 -16.99
CA THR A 230 -10.25 -37.21 -15.96
C THR A 230 -9.54 -37.19 -14.61
N ASP A 231 -8.25 -37.54 -14.59
CA ASP A 231 -7.46 -37.59 -13.37
C ASP A 231 -7.19 -36.17 -12.85
N ALA A 232 -6.87 -35.24 -13.75
CA ALA A 232 -6.69 -33.84 -13.41
C ALA A 232 -7.97 -33.19 -12.84
N LEU A 233 -9.15 -33.49 -13.40
CA LEU A 233 -10.41 -32.99 -12.85
C LEU A 233 -10.80 -33.66 -11.53
N ALA A 234 -10.48 -34.94 -11.34
CA ALA A 234 -10.71 -35.64 -10.08
C ALA A 234 -9.86 -35.03 -8.96
N LEU A 235 -8.59 -34.75 -9.23
CA LEU A 235 -7.70 -34.06 -8.30
C LEU A 235 -8.23 -32.67 -7.93
N LEU A 236 -8.59 -31.85 -8.93
CA LEU A 236 -9.11 -30.52 -8.64
C LEU A 236 -10.44 -30.54 -7.86
N ARG A 237 -11.27 -31.58 -7.99
CA ARG A 237 -12.50 -31.72 -7.18
C ARG A 237 -12.24 -32.17 -5.75
N ARG A 238 -11.11 -32.85 -5.51
CA ARG A 238 -10.71 -33.31 -4.18
C ARG A 238 -10.18 -32.15 -3.35
N ASP A 239 -9.32 -31.31 -3.96
CA ASP A 239 -8.54 -30.32 -3.22
C ASP A 239 -8.97 -28.87 -3.49
N CYS A 240 -9.77 -28.62 -4.54
CA CYS A 240 -10.26 -27.29 -4.88
C CYS A 240 -11.80 -27.28 -4.93
N ASN A 241 -12.35 -26.07 -4.87
CA ASN A 241 -13.78 -25.82 -5.00
C ASN A 241 -14.16 -25.82 -6.48
N VAL A 242 -14.58 -27.00 -6.95
CA VAL A 242 -15.08 -27.21 -8.32
C VAL A 242 -16.52 -27.72 -8.30
N SER A 243 -17.45 -26.93 -8.87
CA SER A 243 -18.87 -27.30 -9.07
C SER A 243 -19.15 -27.79 -10.47
#